data_AF-A0A3E0CQP9-F1
#
_entry.id   AF-A0A3E0CQP9-F1
#
_cell.length_a   1.000
_cell.length_b   1.000
_cell.length_c   1.000
_cell.angle_alpha   90.00
_cell.angle_beta   90.00
_cell.angle_gamma   90.00
#
_symmetry.space_group_name_H-M   'P 1'
#
loop_
_entity.id
_entity.type
_entity.pdbx_description
1 polymer ?
#
loop_
_entity_poly.entity_id
_entity_poly.type
_entity_poly.pdbx_seq_one_letter_code
_entity_poly.pdbx_strand_id
1 'polypeptide(L)'
;MNRKIRSRKHSRPAMSPLLRALTYSHASLESVTQTMLMRCYIALDAFGRGHGSRDLFSALGRTLLIAEELGRLGHWASAAGEIESAQAALIRINAQEHAGGGWRVCDAGYLPLSTALAVFSEQLSAASLNDIAKAEARMLEGLLGSERATRQVKKLA
;
A
#
# COMPACT_ATOMS: atom_id res chain seq x y z
N MET A 1 7.20 68.06 6.38
CA MET A 1 7.05 67.21 5.18
C MET A 1 6.95 65.75 5.63
N ASN A 2 5.77 65.12 5.54
CA ASN A 2 5.54 63.77 6.09
C ASN A 2 5.34 62.77 4.93
N ARG A 3 6.32 61.90 4.65
CA ARG A 3 6.28 60.92 3.56
C ARG A 3 5.47 59.70 4.00
N LYS A 4 4.21 59.59 3.55
CA LYS A 4 3.41 58.36 3.65
C LYS A 4 4.04 57.26 2.78
N ILE A 5 4.61 56.24 3.42
CA ILE A 5 5.04 55.00 2.76
C ILE A 5 3.77 54.22 2.38
N ARG A 6 3.42 54.19 1.10
CA ARG A 6 2.36 53.30 0.58
C ARG A 6 2.89 51.86 0.57
N SER A 7 2.48 51.08 1.57
CA SER A 7 2.59 49.62 1.54
C SER A 7 1.80 49.08 0.34
N ARG A 8 2.53 48.63 -0.69
CA ARG A 8 1.97 47.82 -1.79
C ARG A 8 1.66 46.45 -1.20
N LYS A 9 0.38 46.20 -0.88
CA LYS A 9 -0.11 44.84 -0.64
C LYS A 9 0.13 44.01 -1.89
N HIS A 10 1.10 43.11 -1.83
CA HIS A 10 1.32 42.09 -2.85
C HIS A 10 0.04 41.25 -2.93
N SER A 11 -0.76 41.45 -3.96
CA SER A 11 -1.88 40.57 -4.30
C SER A 11 -1.26 39.23 -4.72
N ARG A 12 -1.09 38.31 -3.77
CA ARG A 12 -0.94 36.90 -4.13
C ARG A 12 -2.22 36.51 -4.87
N PRO A 13 -2.17 35.93 -6.08
CA PRO A 13 -3.38 35.43 -6.72
C PRO A 13 -4.02 34.43 -5.76
N ALA A 14 -5.20 34.81 -5.24
CA ALA A 14 -5.94 33.96 -4.34
C ALA A 14 -6.42 32.76 -5.14
N MET A 15 -5.81 31.58 -4.92
CA MET A 15 -6.36 30.34 -5.47
C MET A 15 -7.85 30.26 -5.14
N SER A 16 -8.67 29.98 -6.16
CA SER A 16 -10.11 29.82 -5.99
C SER A 16 -10.38 28.73 -4.95
N PRO A 17 -11.50 28.79 -4.19
CA PRO A 17 -11.80 27.81 -3.15
C PRO A 17 -11.80 26.37 -3.67
N LEU A 18 -12.29 26.14 -4.89
CA LEU A 18 -12.31 24.83 -5.54
C LEU A 18 -10.90 24.35 -5.88
N LEU A 19 -10.09 25.22 -6.51
CA LEU A 19 -8.70 24.86 -6.86
C LEU A 19 -7.87 24.60 -5.59
N ARG A 20 -8.09 25.40 -4.54
CA ARG A 20 -7.47 25.20 -3.23
C ARG A 20 -7.87 23.84 -2.62
N ALA A 21 -9.16 23.50 -2.64
CA ALA A 21 -9.65 22.22 -2.16
C ALA A 21 -9.00 21.05 -2.92
N LEU A 22 -8.97 21.12 -4.27
CA LEU A 22 -8.33 20.10 -5.10
C LEU A 22 -6.83 19.96 -4.82
N THR A 23 -6.10 21.07 -4.66
CA THR A 23 -4.66 21.05 -4.37
C THR A 23 -4.36 20.43 -3.00
N TYR A 24 -5.12 20.78 -1.96
CA TYR A 24 -4.93 20.18 -0.64
C TYR A 24 -5.36 18.72 -0.57
N SER A 25 -6.43 18.33 -1.29
CA SER A 25 -6.82 16.92 -1.43
C SER A 25 -5.73 16.10 -2.12
N HIS A 26 -5.10 16.63 -3.17
CA HIS A 26 -3.98 15.96 -3.84
C HIS A 26 -2.74 15.83 -2.95
N ALA A 27 -2.37 16.88 -2.21
CA ALA A 27 -1.25 16.80 -1.27
C ALA A 27 -1.52 15.82 -0.13
N SER A 28 -2.77 15.71 0.34
CA SER A 28 -3.15 14.71 1.34
C SER A 28 -3.09 13.30 0.78
N LEU A 29 -3.44 13.10 -0.50
CA LEU A 29 -3.37 11.82 -1.20
C LEU A 29 -1.94 11.31 -1.32
N GLU A 30 -1.03 12.16 -1.80
CA GLU A 30 0.39 11.82 -1.90
C GLU A 30 0.94 11.41 -0.54
N SER A 31 0.48 12.04 0.55
CA SER A 31 0.84 11.61 1.91
C SER A 31 0.29 10.22 2.28
N VAL A 32 -0.89 9.83 1.79
CA VAL A 32 -1.50 8.53 2.08
C VAL A 32 -0.79 7.40 1.34
N THR A 33 -0.55 7.54 0.03
CA THR A 33 0.16 6.54 -0.78
C THR A 33 1.61 6.41 -0.33
N GLN A 34 2.27 7.53 -0.03
CA GLN A 34 3.62 7.54 0.57
C GLN A 34 3.64 6.83 1.92
N THR A 35 2.63 7.04 2.77
CA THR A 35 2.52 6.36 4.07
C THR A 35 2.32 4.85 3.90
N MET A 36 1.50 4.42 2.93
CA MET A 36 1.33 3.00 2.62
C MET A 36 2.65 2.36 2.21
N LEU A 37 3.34 2.96 1.24
CA LEU A 37 4.60 2.45 0.71
C LEU A 37 5.70 2.44 1.79
N MET A 38 5.80 3.50 2.59
CA MET A 38 6.75 3.59 3.70
C MET A 38 6.52 2.47 4.72
N ARG A 39 5.26 2.18 5.08
CA ARG A 39 4.93 1.06 5.99
C ARG A 39 5.38 -0.29 5.41
N CYS A 40 5.27 -0.48 4.10
CA CYS A 40 5.72 -1.70 3.46
C CYS A 40 7.24 -1.88 3.50
N TYR A 41 8.00 -0.81 3.25
CA TYR A 41 9.46 -0.87 3.37
C TYR A 41 9.92 -1.05 4.82
N ILE A 42 9.22 -0.44 5.80
CA ILE A 42 9.46 -0.70 7.23
C ILE A 42 9.22 -2.18 7.56
N ALA A 43 8.12 -2.76 7.04
CA ALA A 43 7.84 -4.18 7.24
C ALA A 43 8.94 -5.06 6.62
N LEU A 44 9.37 -4.76 5.39
CA LEU A 44 10.44 -5.50 4.71
C LEU A 44 11.78 -5.44 5.46
N ASP A 45 12.19 -4.24 5.92
CA ASP A 45 13.41 -4.08 6.73
C ASP A 45 13.29 -4.82 8.07
N ALA A 46 12.14 -4.75 8.73
CA ALA A 46 11.90 -5.48 9.97
C ALA A 46 11.99 -7.00 9.77
N PHE A 47 11.41 -7.55 8.69
CA PHE A 47 11.55 -8.97 8.37
C PHE A 47 13.00 -9.36 8.06
N GLY A 48 13.73 -8.51 7.33
CA GLY A 48 15.15 -8.73 7.01
C GLY A 48 16.05 -8.79 8.24
N ARG A 49 15.75 -7.96 9.25
CA ARG A 49 16.48 -7.92 10.54
C ARG A 49 15.95 -8.91 11.57
N GLY A 50 14.89 -9.65 11.24
CA GLY A 50 14.23 -10.58 12.15
C GLY A 50 13.48 -9.94 13.31
N HIS A 51 13.07 -8.67 13.15
CA HIS A 51 12.19 -7.91 14.03
C HIS A 51 10.75 -7.83 13.48
N GLY A 52 10.39 -8.74 12.58
CA GLY A 52 9.03 -8.78 12.04
C GLY A 52 8.00 -9.06 13.13
N SER A 53 6.74 -8.78 12.81
CA SER A 53 5.61 -9.07 13.69
C SER A 53 4.41 -9.50 12.88
N ARG A 54 3.42 -10.09 13.56
CA ARG A 54 2.14 -10.46 12.95
C ARG A 54 1.42 -9.25 12.33
N ASP A 55 1.56 -8.07 12.94
CA ASP A 55 0.94 -6.84 12.45
C ASP A 55 1.62 -6.37 11.16
N LEU A 56 2.95 -6.40 11.11
CA LEU A 56 3.71 -6.09 9.90
C LEU A 56 3.42 -7.10 8.78
N PHE A 57 3.24 -8.38 9.13
CA PHE A 57 2.87 -9.43 8.19
C PHE A 57 1.49 -9.19 7.60
N SER A 58 0.52 -8.90 8.46
CA SER A 58 -0.85 -8.60 8.05
C SER A 58 -0.92 -7.33 7.19
N ALA A 59 -0.12 -6.32 7.52
CA ALA A 59 -0.03 -5.09 6.73
C ALA A 59 0.54 -5.36 5.34
N LEU A 60 1.68 -6.06 5.24
CA LEU A 60 2.32 -6.37 3.97
C LEU A 60 1.44 -7.28 3.10
N GLY A 61 0.77 -8.27 3.70
CA GLY A 61 -0.20 -9.13 3.02
C GLY A 61 -1.36 -8.36 2.42
N ARG A 62 -1.97 -7.43 3.18
CA ARG A 62 -3.03 -6.55 2.66
C ARG A 62 -2.54 -5.71 1.49
N THR A 63 -1.33 -5.15 1.57
CA THR A 63 -0.79 -4.35 0.46
C THR A 63 -0.61 -5.18 -0.80
N LEU A 64 -0.10 -6.41 -0.72
CA LEU A 64 0.05 -7.26 -1.90
C LEU A 64 -1.32 -7.62 -2.53
N LEU A 65 -2.36 -7.79 -1.72
CA LEU A 65 -3.72 -7.98 -2.24
C LEU A 65 -4.24 -6.70 -2.93
N ILE A 66 -3.96 -5.52 -2.39
CA ILE A 66 -4.31 -4.25 -3.07
C ILE A 66 -3.55 -4.14 -4.40
N ALA A 67 -2.26 -4.47 -4.43
CA ALA A 67 -1.43 -4.47 -5.64
C ALA A 67 -1.99 -5.42 -6.72
N GLU A 68 -2.47 -6.59 -6.30
CA GLU A 68 -3.14 -7.55 -7.19
C GLU A 68 -4.44 -6.96 -7.77
N GLU A 69 -5.29 -6.36 -6.94
CA GLU A 69 -6.54 -5.72 -7.41
C GLU A 69 -6.28 -4.52 -8.33
N LEU A 70 -5.23 -3.74 -8.07
CA LEU A 70 -4.78 -2.68 -8.97
C LEU A 70 -4.35 -3.25 -10.32
N GLY A 71 -3.64 -4.38 -10.32
CA GLY A 71 -3.30 -5.14 -11.54
C GLY A 71 -4.55 -5.52 -12.34
N ARG A 72 -5.59 -6.02 -11.66
CA ARG A 72 -6.89 -6.36 -12.28
C ARG A 72 -7.67 -5.14 -12.79
N LEU A 73 -7.38 -3.94 -12.28
CA LEU A 73 -7.91 -2.68 -12.80
C LEU A 73 -7.10 -2.12 -13.98
N GLY A 74 -6.02 -2.82 -14.40
CA GLY A 74 -5.18 -2.46 -15.55
C GLY A 74 -3.90 -1.72 -15.17
N HIS A 75 -3.64 -1.48 -13.89
CA HIS A 75 -2.41 -0.83 -13.43
C HIS A 75 -1.29 -1.87 -13.35
N TRP A 76 -0.44 -1.92 -14.37
CA TRP A 76 0.69 -2.86 -14.44
C TRP A 76 0.27 -4.34 -14.41
N ALA A 77 -0.75 -4.73 -15.20
CA ALA A 77 -1.25 -6.11 -15.26
C ALA A 77 -0.20 -7.16 -15.67
N SER A 78 0.87 -6.75 -16.39
CA SER A 78 1.99 -7.63 -16.73
C SER A 78 2.81 -8.07 -15.52
N ALA A 79 2.68 -7.37 -14.38
CA ALA A 79 3.44 -7.63 -13.17
C ALA A 79 2.81 -8.69 -12.23
N ALA A 80 1.83 -9.46 -12.73
CA ALA A 80 1.12 -10.45 -11.94
C ALA A 80 2.08 -11.51 -11.34
N GLY A 81 3.09 -11.95 -12.11
CA GLY A 81 4.07 -12.93 -11.64
C GLY A 81 4.93 -12.43 -10.49
N GLU A 82 5.26 -11.13 -10.46
CA GLU A 82 6.02 -10.48 -9.41
C GLU A 82 5.19 -10.41 -8.11
N ILE A 83 3.91 -10.07 -8.20
CA ILE A 83 2.99 -10.06 -7.06
C ILE A 83 2.78 -11.48 -6.50
N GLU A 84 2.55 -12.47 -7.37
CA GLU A 84 2.42 -13.88 -6.97
C GLU A 84 3.69 -14.40 -6.28
N SER A 85 4.86 -14.06 -6.83
CA SER A 85 6.15 -14.43 -6.24
C SER A 85 6.35 -13.83 -4.84
N ALA A 86 5.90 -12.60 -4.62
CA ALA A 86 5.91 -11.93 -3.33
C ALA A 86 4.91 -12.55 -2.34
N GLN A 87 3.71 -12.92 -2.80
CA GLN A 87 2.73 -13.64 -1.99
C GLN A 87 3.27 -15.01 -1.55
N ALA A 88 3.94 -15.74 -2.44
CA ALA A 88 4.62 -16.98 -2.11
C ALA A 88 5.73 -16.77 -1.06
N ALA A 89 6.45 -15.64 -1.12
CA ALA A 89 7.42 -15.27 -0.10
C ALA A 89 6.76 -14.99 1.27
N LEU A 90 5.61 -14.30 1.31
CA LEU A 90 4.84 -14.13 2.55
C LEU A 90 4.40 -15.47 3.15
N ILE A 91 3.91 -16.40 2.32
CA ILE A 91 3.53 -17.74 2.80
C ILE A 91 4.71 -18.45 3.46
N ARG A 92 5.93 -18.32 2.90
CA ARG A 92 7.15 -18.85 3.51
C ARG A 92 7.48 -18.19 4.85
N ILE A 93 7.34 -16.87 4.98
CA ILE A 93 7.51 -16.16 6.26
C ILE A 93 6.55 -16.71 7.31
N ASN A 94 5.27 -16.90 6.95
CA ASN A 94 4.28 -17.45 7.87
C ASN A 94 4.62 -18.89 8.28
N ALA A 95 5.00 -19.73 7.32
CA ALA A 95 5.42 -21.12 7.61
C ALA A 95 6.66 -21.18 8.51
N GLN A 96 7.64 -20.31 8.27
CA GLN A 96 8.85 -20.21 9.09
C GLN A 96 8.51 -19.79 10.53
N GLU A 97 7.60 -18.84 10.69
CA GLU A 97 7.14 -18.42 12.02
C GLU A 97 6.45 -19.56 12.77
N HIS A 98 5.57 -20.33 12.10
CA HIS A 98 4.90 -21.48 12.70
C HIS A 98 5.88 -22.61 13.07
N ALA A 99 7.01 -22.70 12.37
CA ALA A 99 8.11 -23.62 12.70
C ALA A 99 9.02 -23.10 13.84
N GLY A 100 8.70 -21.96 14.45
CA GLY A 100 9.47 -21.35 15.54
C GLY A 100 10.62 -20.44 15.08
N GLY A 101 10.77 -20.19 13.78
CA GLY A 101 11.81 -19.33 13.22
C GLY A 101 11.54 -17.82 13.36
N GLY A 102 10.38 -17.46 13.89
CA GLY A 102 9.91 -16.08 14.04
C GLY A 102 9.57 -15.40 12.70
N TRP A 103 9.17 -14.13 12.78
CA TRP A 103 8.81 -13.31 11.63
C TRP A 103 10.07 -12.80 10.90
N ARG A 104 10.62 -13.64 10.02
CA ARG A 104 11.84 -13.32 9.25
C ARG A 104 11.69 -13.66 7.79
N VAL A 105 12.32 -12.87 6.93
CA VAL A 105 12.45 -13.18 5.51
C VAL A 105 13.81 -13.83 5.25
N CYS A 106 13.85 -14.93 4.52
CA CYS A 106 15.09 -15.50 4.02
C CYS A 106 15.56 -14.77 2.75
N ASP A 107 16.82 -14.93 2.37
CA ASP A 107 17.39 -14.25 1.20
C ASP A 107 16.58 -14.51 -0.09
N ALA A 108 16.06 -15.72 -0.25
CA ALA A 108 15.19 -16.10 -1.37
C ALA A 108 13.79 -15.45 -1.34
N GLY A 109 13.35 -14.92 -0.20
CA GLY A 109 12.09 -14.20 -0.03
C GLY A 109 12.23 -12.69 -0.15
N TYR A 110 13.41 -12.13 0.13
CA TYR A 110 13.63 -10.69 0.15
C TYR A 110 13.47 -10.07 -1.24
N LEU A 111 14.12 -10.66 -2.25
CA LEU A 111 14.08 -10.14 -3.62
C LEU A 111 12.65 -10.08 -4.18
N PRO A 112 11.84 -11.16 -4.15
CA PRO A 112 10.45 -11.10 -4.60
C PRO A 112 9.62 -10.00 -3.92
N LEU A 113 9.75 -9.86 -2.60
CA LEU A 113 9.04 -8.80 -1.86
C LEU A 113 9.49 -7.41 -2.30
N SER A 114 10.80 -7.18 -2.43
CA SER A 114 11.33 -5.89 -2.87
C SER A 114 10.87 -5.52 -4.29
N THR A 115 10.82 -6.50 -5.20
CA THR A 115 10.33 -6.31 -6.58
C THR A 115 8.85 -5.96 -6.59
N ALA A 116 8.01 -6.69 -5.84
CA ALA A 116 6.59 -6.37 -5.74
C ALA A 116 6.32 -4.99 -5.12
N LEU A 117 7.15 -4.53 -4.17
CA LEU A 117 7.03 -3.17 -3.64
C LEU A 117 7.40 -2.09 -4.67
N ALA A 118 8.37 -2.36 -5.54
CA ALA A 118 8.69 -1.46 -6.65
C ALA A 118 7.50 -1.38 -7.64
N VAL A 119 6.93 -2.52 -8.01
CA VAL A 119 5.70 -2.59 -8.83
C VAL A 119 4.56 -1.80 -8.17
N PHE A 120 4.34 -2.02 -6.87
CA PHE A 120 3.28 -1.32 -6.14
C PHE A 120 3.50 0.20 -6.09
N SER A 121 4.74 0.65 -5.95
CA SER A 121 5.10 2.08 -6.03
C SER A 121 4.72 2.69 -7.39
N GLU A 122 5.03 1.98 -8.49
CA GLU A 122 4.65 2.40 -9.84
C GLU A 122 3.13 2.40 -10.05
N GLN A 123 2.44 1.38 -9.53
CA GLN A 123 0.97 1.32 -9.55
C GLN A 123 0.34 2.50 -8.80
N LEU A 124 0.81 2.81 -7.59
CA LEU A 124 0.30 3.95 -6.81
C LEU A 124 0.58 5.30 -7.47
N SER A 125 1.68 5.41 -8.22
CA SER A 125 2.03 6.63 -8.94
C SER A 125 1.16 6.84 -10.18
N ALA A 126 0.71 5.75 -10.82
CA ALA A 126 -0.12 5.78 -12.02
C ALA A 126 -1.64 5.76 -11.72
N ALA A 127 -2.06 5.16 -10.61
CA ALA A 127 -3.45 4.94 -10.29
C ALA A 127 -4.17 6.20 -9.80
N SER A 128 -5.44 6.33 -10.20
CA SER A 128 -6.31 7.36 -9.63
C SER A 128 -6.76 6.99 -8.21
N LEU A 129 -7.11 7.99 -7.40
CA LEU A 129 -7.75 7.81 -6.08
C LEU A 129 -8.91 6.83 -6.09
N ASN A 130 -9.76 6.96 -7.11
CA ASN A 130 -10.94 6.13 -7.26
C ASN A 130 -10.56 4.67 -7.53
N ASP A 131 -9.49 4.43 -8.28
CA ASP A 131 -9.02 3.08 -8.57
C ASP A 131 -8.33 2.46 -7.35
N ILE A 132 -7.57 3.25 -6.58
CA ILE A 132 -7.00 2.81 -5.29
C ILE A 132 -8.13 2.43 -4.33
N ALA A 133 -9.14 3.29 -4.16
CA ALA A 133 -10.28 3.00 -3.29
C ALA A 133 -11.08 1.77 -3.76
N LYS A 134 -11.24 1.59 -5.08
CA LYS A 134 -11.86 0.38 -5.65
C LYS A 134 -11.04 -0.87 -5.38
N ALA A 135 -9.72 -0.80 -5.51
CA ALA A 135 -8.82 -1.91 -5.21
C ALA A 135 -8.90 -2.31 -3.74
N GLU A 136 -8.89 -1.33 -2.82
CA GLU A 136 -9.09 -1.58 -1.38
C GLU A 136 -10.45 -2.21 -1.08
N ALA A 137 -11.53 -1.72 -1.69
CA ALA A 137 -12.87 -2.26 -1.51
C ALA A 137 -12.95 -3.72 -1.99
N ARG A 138 -12.42 -4.02 -3.19
CA ARG A 138 -12.39 -5.39 -3.74
C ARG A 138 -11.56 -6.34 -2.86
N MET A 139 -10.43 -5.87 -2.37
CA MET A 139 -9.59 -6.63 -1.43
C MET A 139 -10.37 -6.98 -0.15
N LEU A 140 -11.08 -6.00 0.44
CA LEU A 140 -11.91 -6.23 1.63
C LEU A 140 -13.06 -7.20 1.37
N GLU A 141 -13.76 -7.05 0.24
CA GLU A 141 -14.82 -7.96 -0.19
C GLU A 141 -14.30 -9.40 -0.34
N GLY A 142 -13.13 -9.57 -0.96
CA GLY A 142 -12.47 -10.87 -1.11
C GLY A 142 -12.12 -11.53 0.23
N LEU A 143 -11.57 -10.77 1.17
CA LEU A 143 -11.27 -11.26 2.53
C LEU A 143 -12.54 -11.71 3.27
N LEU A 144 -13.60 -10.90 3.24
CA LEU A 144 -14.88 -11.23 3.88
C LEU A 144 -15.55 -12.46 3.24
N GLY A 145 -15.44 -12.60 1.91
CA GLY A 145 -15.91 -13.78 1.19
C GLY A 145 -15.19 -15.06 1.65
N SER A 146 -13.86 -15.00 1.75
CA SER A 146 -13.02 -16.12 2.20
C SER A 146 -13.29 -16.53 3.66
N GLU A 147 -13.47 -15.56 4.56
CA GLU A 147 -13.85 -15.84 5.95
C GLU A 147 -15.21 -16.53 6.07
N ARG A 148 -16.18 -16.13 5.25
CA ARG A 148 -17.51 -16.78 5.24
C ARG A 148 -17.41 -18.23 4.74
N ALA A 149 -16.65 -18.45 3.67
CA ALA A 149 -16.44 -19.78 3.09
C ALA A 149 -15.76 -20.72 4.11
N THR A 150 -14.69 -20.28 4.76
CA THR A 150 -13.98 -21.08 5.78
C THR A 150 -14.86 -21.41 7.00
N ARG A 151 -15.72 -20.48 7.45
CA ARG A 151 -16.70 -20.77 8.52
C ARG A 151 -17.78 -21.76 8.11
N GLN A 152 -18.23 -21.75 6.85
CA GLN A 152 -19.21 -22.71 6.35
C GLN A 152 -18.62 -24.12 6.28
N VAL A 153 -17.38 -24.27 5.77
CA VAL A 153 -16.68 -25.56 5.73
C VAL A 153 -16.53 -26.14 7.14
N LYS A 154 -16.17 -25.32 8.14
CA LYS A 154 -16.04 -25.76 9.55
C LYS A 154 -17.36 -26.17 10.22
N LYS A 155 -18.52 -25.75 9.70
CA LYS A 155 -19.84 -26.16 10.21
C LYS A 155 -20.34 -27.48 9.61
N LEU A 156 -19.74 -27.92 8.51
CA LEU A 156 -20.12 -29.12 7.76
C LEU A 156 -19.19 -30.32 8.05
N ALA A 157 -18.12 -30.11 8.82
CA ALA A 157 -17.20 -31.12 9.31
C ALA A 157 -17.43 -31.37 10.81
#